data_AF-A0AAU7ANZ4-F1
#
_entry.id   AF-A0AAU7ANZ4-F1
#
_cell.length_a   1.000
_cell.length_b   1.000
_cell.length_c   1.000
_cell.angle_alpha   90.00
_cell.angle_beta   90.00
_cell.angle_gamma   90.00
#
_symmetry.space_group_name_H-M   'P 1'
#
loop_
_entity.id
_entity.type
_entity.pdbx_description
1 polymer ?
#
loop_
_entity_poly.entity_id
_entity_poly.type
_entity_poly.pdbx_seq_one_letter_code
_entity_poly.pdbx_strand_id
1 'polypeptide(L)'
;MDDRASELTNEAKIALDLLHTSGSASVSGLRAAGVTMPAQALYALQLAGWPVVRRGSTWKLTDPDAPVPPKPAPVPRVRRVTRDE
;
A
#
# COMPACT_ATOMS: atom_id res chain seq x y z
N MET A 1 -5.11 18.06 12.62
CA MET A 1 -3.81 17.61 12.09
C MET A 1 -3.34 16.50 13.02
N ASP A 2 -3.26 15.27 12.54
CA ASP A 2 -2.82 14.11 13.30
C ASP A 2 -1.40 14.34 13.85
N ASP A 3 -1.24 14.25 15.17
CA ASP A 3 0.03 14.49 15.90
C ASP A 3 1.18 13.59 15.35
N ARG A 4 0.80 12.41 14.83
CA ARG A 4 1.67 11.42 14.18
C ARG A 4 2.40 11.94 12.94
N ALA A 5 1.89 12.97 12.28
CA ALA A 5 2.54 13.55 11.11
C ALA A 5 3.68 14.50 11.49
N SER A 6 3.73 14.99 12.73
CA SER A 6 4.71 16.00 13.16
C SER A 6 6.14 15.44 13.14
N GLU A 7 6.32 14.19 13.57
CA GLU A 7 7.60 13.48 13.66
C GLU A 7 8.10 12.91 12.32
N LEU A 8 7.29 12.99 11.27
CA LEU A 8 7.69 12.51 9.95
C LEU A 8 8.75 13.43 9.32
N THR A 9 9.70 12.81 8.62
CA THR A 9 10.63 13.51 7.75
C THR A 9 9.88 14.28 6.66
N ASN A 10 10.48 15.35 6.13
CA ASN A 10 9.86 16.13 5.06
C ASN A 10 9.51 15.25 3.83
N GLU A 11 10.38 14.29 3.51
CA GLU A 11 10.13 13.32 2.44
C GLU A 11 8.93 12.42 2.72
N ALA A 12 8.76 11.94 3.95
CA ALA A 12 7.61 11.14 4.34
C ALA A 12 6.31 11.96 4.31
N LYS A 13 6.36 13.24 4.71
CA LYS A 13 5.22 14.18 4.62
C LYS A 13 4.78 14.37 3.17
N ILE A 14 5.71 14.59 2.24
CA ILE A 14 5.42 14.71 0.80
C ILE A 14 4.83 13.41 0.25
N ALA A 15 5.39 12.26 0.64
CA ALA A 15 4.88 10.97 0.22
C ALA A 15 3.45 10.72 0.71
N LEU A 16 3.16 11.08 1.96
CA LEU A 16 1.84 10.96 2.57
C LEU A 16 0.81 11.86 1.87
N ASP A 17 1.17 13.12 1.62
CA ASP A 17 0.32 14.06 0.89
C ASP A 17 -0.02 13.55 -0.52
N LEU A 18 0.97 13.05 -1.24
CA LEU A 18 0.75 12.48 -2.58
C LEU A 18 -0.18 11.26 -2.53
N LEU A 19 -0.04 10.39 -1.52
CA LEU A 19 -0.91 9.23 -1.34
C LEU A 19 -2.35 9.63 -0.99
N HIS A 20 -2.56 10.70 -0.21
CA HIS A 20 -3.88 11.24 0.08
C HIS A 20 -4.53 11.90 -1.14
N THR A 21 -3.79 12.78 -1.83
CA THR A 21 -4.32 13.55 -2.97
C THR A 21 -4.56 12.68 -4.19
N SER A 22 -3.66 11.74 -4.49
CA SER A 22 -3.73 10.91 -5.71
C SER A 22 -4.35 9.52 -5.47
N GLY A 23 -4.57 9.12 -4.21
CA GLY A 23 -5.01 7.78 -3.82
C GLY A 23 -3.99 6.66 -4.06
N SER A 24 -2.92 6.91 -4.83
CA SER A 24 -1.79 6.00 -5.02
C SER A 24 -0.55 6.72 -5.51
N ALA A 25 0.62 6.16 -5.21
CA ALA A 25 1.90 6.70 -5.65
C ALA A 25 2.83 5.59 -6.15
N SER A 26 3.50 5.82 -7.28
CA SER A 26 4.61 4.99 -7.75
C SER A 26 5.95 5.56 -7.26
N VAL A 27 7.02 4.76 -7.31
CA VAL A 27 8.37 5.26 -7.00
C VAL A 27 8.76 6.45 -7.88
N SER A 28 8.42 6.40 -9.18
CA SER A 28 8.67 7.50 -10.11
C SER A 28 7.85 8.75 -9.76
N GLY A 29 6.58 8.58 -9.37
CA GLY A 29 5.73 9.68 -8.93
C GLY A 29 6.26 10.35 -7.66
N LEU A 30 6.75 9.55 -6.69
CA LEU A 30 7.38 10.07 -5.48
C LEU A 30 8.64 10.87 -5.79
N ARG A 31 9.50 10.39 -6.69
CA ARG A 31 10.68 11.14 -7.14
C ARG A 31 10.30 12.44 -7.85
N ALA A 32 9.28 12.42 -8.69
CA ALA A 32 8.78 13.61 -9.37
C ALA A 32 8.23 14.66 -8.37
N ALA A 33 7.70 14.22 -7.24
CA ALA A 33 7.26 15.07 -6.13
C ALA A 33 8.42 15.56 -5.22
N GLY A 34 9.67 15.21 -5.52
CA GLY A 34 10.84 15.65 -4.76
C GLY A 34 11.29 14.69 -3.65
N VAL A 35 10.76 13.47 -3.59
CA VAL A 35 11.22 12.44 -2.64
C VAL A 35 12.46 11.73 -3.20
N THR A 36 13.62 11.97 -2.59
CA THR A 36 14.91 11.42 -3.04
C THR A 36 15.03 9.94 -2.68
N MET A 37 14.53 9.56 -1.49
CA MET A 37 14.55 8.18 -0.99
C MET A 37 13.12 7.63 -0.78
N PRO A 38 12.41 7.24 -1.85
CA PRO A 38 11.01 6.79 -1.76
C PRO A 38 10.79 5.62 -0.80
N ALA A 39 11.70 4.64 -0.82
CA ALA A 39 11.61 3.47 0.06
C ALA A 39 11.72 3.86 1.54
N GLN A 40 12.63 4.78 1.87
CA GLN A 40 12.81 5.27 3.24
C GLN A 40 11.62 6.10 3.70
N ALA A 41 11.11 6.98 2.84
CA ALA A 41 9.91 7.77 3.13
C ALA A 41 8.70 6.88 3.43
N LEU A 42 8.45 5.87 2.59
CA LEU A 42 7.34 4.92 2.80
C LEU A 42 7.54 4.05 4.05
N TYR A 43 8.77 3.65 4.35
CA TYR A 43 9.08 2.92 5.58
C TYR A 43 8.85 3.79 6.83
N ALA A 44 9.22 5.07 6.80
CA ALA A 44 8.93 6.00 7.89
C ALA A 44 7.42 6.16 8.14
N LEU A 45 6.60 6.15 7.08
CA LEU A 45 5.14 6.13 7.21
C LEU A 45 4.64 4.87 7.93
N GLN A 46 5.18 3.70 7.59
CA GLN A 46 4.83 2.44 8.27
C GLN A 46 5.23 2.46 9.75
N LEU A 47 6.42 2.97 10.08
CA LEU A 47 6.88 3.10 11.46
C LEU A 47 6.03 4.08 12.27
N ALA A 48 5.52 5.14 11.64
CA ALA A 48 4.58 6.08 12.25
C ALA A 48 3.14 5.54 12.31
N GLY A 49 2.90 4.30 11.88
CA GLY A 49 1.61 3.63 11.98
C GLY A 49 0.63 3.97 10.86
N TRP A 50 1.08 4.58 9.75
CA TRP A 50 0.23 4.83 8.60
C TRP A 50 -0.03 3.51 7.84
N PRO A 51 -1.29 3.23 7.45
CA PRO A 51 -1.68 1.99 6.79
C PRO A 51 -1.28 1.99 5.31
N VAL A 52 0.02 2.00 5.01
CA VAL A 52 0.53 2.01 3.64
C VAL A 52 0.72 0.58 3.12
N VAL A 53 0.08 0.26 2.00
CA VAL A 53 0.17 -1.05 1.34
C VAL A 53 0.73 -0.94 -0.08
N ARG A 54 1.50 -1.94 -0.48
CA ARG A 54 1.98 -2.08 -1.85
C ARG A 54 1.01 -2.94 -2.67
N ARG A 55 0.56 -2.43 -3.80
CA ARG A 55 -0.26 -3.15 -4.79
C ARG A 55 0.47 -3.15 -6.13
N GLY A 56 1.22 -4.21 -6.40
CA GLY A 56 2.07 -4.30 -7.59
C GLY A 56 3.23 -3.30 -7.55
N SER A 57 3.26 -2.36 -8.49
CA SER A 57 4.29 -1.33 -8.60
C SER A 57 3.95 -0.01 -7.89
N THR A 58 2.75 0.10 -7.30
CA THR A 58 2.28 1.32 -6.63
C THR A 58 1.99 1.08 -5.15
N TRP A 59 2.03 2.18 -4.40
CA TRP A 59 1.72 2.25 -2.98
C TRP A 59 0.40 3.00 -2.79
N LYS A 60 -0.39 2.59 -1.80
CA LYS A 60 -1.69 3.16 -1.46
C LYS A 60 -1.83 3.25 0.06
N LEU A 61 -2.59 4.24 0.53
CA LEU A 61 -3.16 4.18 1.86
C LEU A 61 -4.34 3.21 1.84
N THR A 62 -4.32 2.23 2.72
CA THR A 62 -5.49 1.41 3.02
C THR A 62 -6.32 2.17 4.03
N ASP A 63 -7.60 2.34 3.75
CA ASP A 63 -8.53 2.77 4.78
C ASP A 63 -8.62 1.64 5.82
N PRO A 64 -8.36 1.91 7.11
CA PRO A 64 -8.39 0.87 8.15
C PRO A 64 -9.80 0.28 8.36
N ASP A 65 -10.85 0.95 7.85
CA ASP A 65 -12.25 0.52 7.88
C ASP A 65 -12.70 -0.10 6.55
N ALA A 66 -11.86 -0.10 5.51
CA ALA A 66 -12.20 -0.76 4.25
C ALA A 66 -12.31 -2.27 4.48
N PRO A 67 -13.45 -2.89 4.15
CA PRO A 67 -13.64 -4.33 4.34
C PRO A 67 -12.56 -5.06 3.56
N VAL A 68 -11.74 -5.85 4.27
CA VAL A 68 -10.82 -6.80 3.64
C VAL A 68 -11.68 -7.73 2.80
N PRO A 69 -11.54 -7.76 1.46
CA PRO A 69 -12.32 -8.67 0.66
C PRO A 69 -12.01 -10.09 1.16
N PRO A 70 -13.04 -10.91 1.46
CA PRO A 70 -12.81 -12.23 2.01
C PRO A 70 -11.90 -12.97 1.04
N LYS A 71 -10.80 -13.52 1.59
CA LYS A 71 -9.87 -14.37 0.83
C LYS A 71 -10.70 -15.38 0.04
N PRO A 72 -10.54 -15.48 -1.30
CA PRO A 72 -11.30 -16.45 -2.07
C PRO A 72 -11.07 -17.83 -1.45
N ALA A 73 -12.16 -18.51 -1.12
CA ALA A 73 -12.11 -19.85 -0.56
C ALA A 73 -11.23 -20.73 -1.46
N PRO A 74 -10.37 -21.60 -0.90
CA PRO A 74 -9.61 -22.53 -1.71
C PRO A 74 -10.60 -23.36 -2.52
N VAL A 75 -10.65 -23.12 -3.83
CA VAL A 75 -11.49 -23.90 -4.74
C VAL A 75 -11.04 -25.35 -4.66
N PRO A 76 -11.92 -26.31 -4.31
CA PRO A 76 -11.56 -27.71 -4.33
C PRO A 76 -11.20 -28.08 -5.77
N ARG A 77 -9.93 -28.43 -6.00
CA ARG A 77 -9.46 -29.00 -7.27
C ARG A 77 -10.09 -30.38 -7.43
N VAL A 78 -11.28 -30.43 -8.04
CA VAL A 78 -11.89 -31.69 -8.48
C VAL A 78 -11.02 -32.27 -9.58
N ARG A 79 -10.18 -33.25 -9.25
CA ARG A 79 -9.58 -34.12 -10.26
C ARG A 79 -10.71 -34.96 -10.84
N ARG A 80 -11.12 -34.69 -12.09
CA ARG A 80 -11.95 -35.64 -12.84
C ARG A 80 -11.10 -36.88 -13.05
N VAL A 81 -11.35 -37.91 -12.26
CA VAL A 81 -10.86 -39.26 -12.57
C VAL A 81 -11.82 -39.78 -13.63
N THR A 82 -11.36 -39.85 -14.89
CA THR A 82 -12.08 -40.57 -15.93
C THR A 82 -12.12 -42.03 -15.49
N ARG A 83 -13.31 -42.53 -15.16
CA ARG A 83 -13.52 -43.97 -14.97
C ARG A 83 -13.67 -44.56 -16.36
N ASP A 84 -12.67 -45.30 -16.79
CA ASP A 84 -12.73 -46.16 -17.98
C ASP A 84 -13.35 -47.48 -17.52
N GLU A 85 -14.63 -47.69 -17.81
CA GLU A 85 -15.32 -49.00 -17.96
C GLU A 85 -16.58 -48.81 -18.82
#